data_AF-A0A7C4IKH6-F1
#
_entry.id   AF-A0A7C4IKH6-F1
#
_cell.length_a   1.000
_cell.length_b   1.000
_cell.length_c   1.000
_cell.angle_alpha   90.00
_cell.angle_beta   90.00
_cell.angle_gamma   90.00
#
_symmetry.space_group_name_H-M   'P 1'
#
loop_
_entity.id
_entity.type
_entity.pdbx_description
1 polymer ?
#
loop_
_entity_poly.entity_id
_entity_poly.type
_entity_poly.pdbx_seq_one_letter_code
_entity_poly.pdbx_strand_id
1 'polypeptide(L)'
;MADYGQIVARVKQQHSIRVRRWRKTMSGCAWRAYYHDGRVINWIESPFPRTPISLAVFLHEVGHHVIGFHRYRTRCEEEYHAWRWAMRQMRLLGVRADARVLERFDRSMRYAVAKALRRGVRRLPVGLERFLPEAA
;
A
#
# COMPACT_ATOMS: atom_id res chain seq x y z
N MET A 1 -16.94 -14.96 -9.04
CA MET A 1 -15.63 -14.53 -8.48
C MET A 1 -15.34 -13.12 -8.97
N ALA A 2 -14.67 -12.29 -8.18
CA ALA A 2 -14.31 -10.93 -8.62
C ALA A 2 -13.35 -11.02 -9.83
N ASP A 3 -13.63 -10.26 -10.89
CA ASP A 3 -12.70 -10.10 -12.00
C ASP A 3 -11.60 -9.10 -11.61
N TYR A 4 -10.50 -9.66 -11.10
CA TYR A 4 -9.35 -8.85 -10.71
C TYR A 4 -8.68 -8.14 -11.88
N GLY A 5 -8.78 -8.66 -13.11
CA GLY A 5 -8.22 -8.03 -14.30
C GLY A 5 -8.97 -6.73 -14.63
N GLN A 6 -10.30 -6.80 -14.62
CA GLN A 6 -11.15 -5.62 -14.82
C GLN A 6 -10.95 -4.57 -13.71
N ILE A 7 -10.84 -5.02 -12.45
CA ILE A 7 -10.54 -4.14 -11.30
C ILE A 7 -9.20 -3.42 -11.51
N VAL A 8 -8.14 -4.15 -11.88
CA VAL A 8 -6.81 -3.58 -12.13
C VAL A 8 -6.87 -2.55 -13.26
N ALA A 9 -7.54 -2.86 -14.37
CA ALA A 9 -7.69 -1.93 -15.49
C ALA A 9 -8.38 -0.63 -15.05
N ARG A 10 -9.51 -0.75 -14.34
CA ARG A 10 -10.27 0.38 -13.82
C ARG A 10 -9.45 1.24 -12.84
N VAL A 11 -8.81 0.62 -11.85
CA VAL A 11 -8.02 1.34 -10.84
C VAL A 11 -6.82 2.04 -11.48
N LYS A 12 -6.14 1.40 -12.44
CA LYS A 12 -5.05 2.03 -13.17
C LYS A 12 -5.50 3.27 -13.94
N GLN A 13 -6.64 3.18 -14.62
CA GLN A 13 -7.20 4.30 -15.38
C GLN A 13 -7.60 5.44 -14.44
N GLN A 14 -8.35 5.14 -13.36
CA GLN A 14 -8.88 6.12 -12.42
C GLN A 14 -7.77 6.92 -11.69
N HIS A 15 -6.62 6.30 -11.43
CA HIS A 15 -5.52 6.92 -10.68
C HIS A 15 -4.27 7.21 -11.52
N SER A 16 -4.40 7.10 -12.85
CA SER A 16 -3.30 7.31 -13.81
C SER A 16 -2.03 6.51 -13.45
N ILE A 17 -2.21 5.24 -13.06
CA ILE A 17 -1.12 4.35 -12.62
C ILE A 17 -0.58 3.55 -13.81
N ARG A 18 0.75 3.53 -13.91
CA ARG A 18 1.48 2.63 -14.78
C ARG A 18 2.19 1.55 -13.97
N VAL A 19 2.10 0.31 -14.47
CA VAL A 19 2.78 -0.83 -13.85
C VAL A 19 4.05 -1.09 -14.64
N ARG A 20 5.20 -0.95 -13.99
CA ARG A 20 6.50 -1.22 -14.62
C ARG A 20 6.77 -2.73 -14.68
N ARG A 21 6.43 -3.44 -13.61
CA ARG A 21 6.68 -4.89 -13.48
C ARG A 21 5.64 -5.55 -12.60
N TRP A 22 5.14 -6.68 -13.06
CA TRP A 22 4.40 -7.62 -12.21
C TRP A 22 5.39 -8.53 -11.46
N ARG A 23 5.40 -8.44 -10.13
CA ARG A 23 6.33 -9.17 -9.27
C ARG A 23 5.83 -10.60 -9.02
N LYS A 24 6.77 -11.54 -8.86
CA LYS A 24 6.46 -12.92 -8.43
C LYS A 24 6.24 -13.01 -6.90
N THR A 25 6.80 -12.06 -6.15
CA THR A 25 6.70 -11.98 -4.69
C THR A 25 5.50 -11.16 -4.23
N MET A 26 5.00 -11.40 -3.01
CA MET A 26 3.92 -10.62 -2.39
C MET A 26 4.45 -9.30 -1.80
N SER A 27 5.08 -8.48 -2.63
CA SER A 27 5.60 -7.16 -2.29
C SER A 27 5.52 -6.24 -3.49
N GLY A 28 5.45 -4.93 -3.24
CA GLY A 28 5.45 -3.93 -4.28
C GLY A 28 6.34 -2.74 -3.94
N CYS A 29 6.32 -1.76 -4.83
CA CYS A 29 6.95 -0.46 -4.66
C CYS A 29 6.21 0.56 -5.53
N ALA A 30 6.08 1.79 -5.04
CA ALA A 30 5.50 2.91 -5.76
C ALA A 30 6.48 4.08 -5.80
N TRP A 31 6.61 4.72 -6.96
CA TRP A 31 7.40 5.95 -7.11
C TRP A 31 6.86 6.81 -8.24
N ARG A 32 7.25 8.08 -8.23
CA ARG A 32 6.86 9.06 -9.25
C ARG A 32 8.09 9.48 -10.05
N ALA A 33 7.99 9.44 -11.37
CA ALA A 33 9.01 9.95 -12.28
C ALA A 33 8.58 11.32 -12.81
N TYR A 34 9.47 12.30 -12.65
CA TYR A 34 9.29 13.66 -13.16
C TYR A 34 10.21 13.84 -14.37
N TYR A 35 9.63 14.30 -15.48
CA TYR A 35 10.36 14.57 -16.72
C TYR A 35 10.58 16.07 -16.88
N HIS A 36 11.60 16.43 -17.66
CA HIS A 36 11.99 17.84 -17.87
C HIS A 36 10.88 18.67 -18.58
N ASP A 37 9.99 18.02 -19.32
CA ASP A 37 8.84 18.64 -19.98
C ASP A 37 7.60 18.78 -19.07
N GLY A 38 7.77 18.58 -17.75
CA GLY A 38 6.69 18.68 -16.77
C GLY A 38 5.80 17.45 -16.71
N ARG A 39 6.00 16.43 -17.55
CA ARG A 39 5.24 15.17 -17.44
C ARG A 39 5.58 14.46 -16.13
N VAL A 40 4.55 13.90 -15.53
CA VAL A 40 4.64 13.12 -14.30
C VAL A 40 4.07 11.73 -14.56
N ILE A 41 4.84 10.69 -14.26
CA ILE A 41 4.39 9.30 -14.38
C ILE A 41 4.38 8.63 -13.02
N ASN A 42 3.21 8.09 -12.65
CA ASN A 42 3.02 7.30 -11.44
C ASN A 42 3.32 5.83 -11.73
N TRP A 43 4.47 5.36 -11.28
CA TRP A 43 4.90 3.97 -11.46
C TRP A 43 4.61 3.15 -10.22
N ILE A 44 4.24 1.89 -10.44
CA ILE A 44 4.24 0.85 -9.42
C ILE A 44 4.88 -0.43 -9.94
N GLU A 45 5.34 -1.24 -9.01
CA GLU A 45 5.54 -2.67 -9.16
C GLU A 45 4.73 -3.39 -8.09
N SER A 46 4.11 -4.50 -8.44
CA SER A 46 3.24 -5.26 -7.53
C SER A 46 3.08 -6.68 -8.07
N PRO A 47 2.73 -7.70 -7.26
CA PRO A 47 2.13 -8.90 -7.80
C PRO A 47 0.87 -8.59 -8.61
N PHE A 48 0.63 -9.39 -9.66
CA PHE A 48 -0.64 -9.31 -10.39
C PHE A 48 -1.77 -9.85 -9.51
N PRO A 49 -2.86 -9.10 -9.29
CA PRO A 49 -4.00 -9.55 -8.50
C PRO A 49 -4.65 -10.82 -9.07
N ARG A 50 -4.59 -11.90 -8.30
CA ARG A 50 -5.30 -13.17 -8.54
C ARG A 50 -6.11 -13.62 -7.33
N THR A 51 -5.90 -12.96 -6.19
CA THR A 51 -6.43 -13.29 -4.87
C THR A 51 -6.67 -12.00 -4.08
N PRO A 52 -7.49 -12.01 -3.01
CA PRO A 52 -7.69 -10.83 -2.18
C PRO A 52 -6.39 -10.24 -1.64
N ILE A 53 -5.42 -11.07 -1.23
CA ILE A 53 -4.12 -10.61 -0.72
C ILE A 53 -3.26 -9.94 -1.81
N SER A 54 -3.22 -10.49 -3.02
CA SER A 54 -2.46 -9.86 -4.12
C SER A 54 -3.14 -8.57 -4.61
N LEU A 55 -4.48 -8.51 -4.58
CA LEU A 55 -5.22 -7.27 -4.80
C LEU A 55 -4.90 -6.23 -3.72
N ALA A 56 -4.86 -6.63 -2.45
CA ALA A 56 -4.58 -5.71 -1.34
C ALA A 56 -3.19 -5.09 -1.45
N VAL A 57 -2.17 -5.87 -1.85
CA VAL A 57 -0.82 -5.36 -2.13
C VAL A 57 -0.84 -4.38 -3.30
N PHE A 58 -1.48 -4.73 -4.42
CA PHE A 58 -1.61 -3.81 -5.56
C PHE A 58 -2.28 -2.48 -5.17
N LEU A 59 -3.39 -2.55 -4.44
CA LEU A 59 -4.10 -1.37 -3.95
C LEU A 59 -3.26 -0.58 -2.94
N HIS A 60 -2.42 -1.23 -2.14
CA HIS A 60 -1.50 -0.53 -1.24
C HIS A 60 -0.48 0.33 -2.03
N GLU A 61 0.10 -0.20 -3.11
CA GLU A 61 1.02 0.58 -3.96
C GLU A 61 0.32 1.74 -4.67
N VAL A 62 -0.91 1.53 -5.15
CA VAL A 62 -1.74 2.63 -5.68
C VAL A 62 -2.06 3.63 -4.57
N GLY A 63 -2.32 3.16 -3.36
CA GLY A 63 -2.60 3.96 -2.18
C GLY A 63 -1.51 4.97 -1.88
N HIS A 64 -0.23 4.61 -2.05
CA HIS A 64 0.89 5.56 -1.92
C HIS A 64 0.77 6.77 -2.86
N HIS A 65 0.34 6.55 -4.11
CA HIS A 65 0.11 7.65 -5.05
C HIS A 65 -1.09 8.51 -4.66
N VAL A 66 -2.16 7.88 -4.18
CA VAL A 66 -3.42 8.57 -3.85
C VAL A 66 -3.29 9.42 -2.59
N ILE A 67 -2.63 8.92 -1.55
CA ILE A 67 -2.39 9.70 -0.33
C ILE A 67 -1.28 10.75 -0.53
N GLY A 68 -0.44 10.56 -1.56
CA GLY A 68 0.73 11.39 -1.83
C GLY A 68 1.96 10.97 -1.02
N PHE A 69 3.12 10.98 -1.68
CA PHE A 69 4.41 10.76 -1.03
C PHE A 69 4.82 11.96 -0.19
N HIS A 70 5.51 11.71 0.92
CA HIS A 70 6.03 12.72 1.86
C HIS A 70 4.94 13.60 2.49
N ARG A 71 3.68 13.16 2.45
CA ARG A 71 2.55 13.87 3.07
C ARG A 71 2.55 13.73 4.60
N TYR A 72 3.00 12.57 5.11
CA TYR A 72 2.99 12.27 6.53
C TYR A 72 4.38 12.39 7.12
N ARG A 73 4.46 12.72 8.41
CA ARG A 73 5.72 13.01 9.09
C ARG A 73 6.64 11.79 9.16
N THR A 74 6.06 10.60 9.25
CA THR A 74 6.81 9.35 9.40
C THR A 74 6.44 8.35 8.32
N ARG A 75 7.42 7.55 7.88
CA ARG A 75 7.16 6.52 6.87
C ARG A 75 6.14 5.49 7.33
N CYS A 76 6.14 5.10 8.62
CA CYS A 76 5.15 4.16 9.14
C CYS A 76 3.72 4.69 9.08
N GLU A 77 3.52 6.00 9.22
CA GLU A 77 2.22 6.64 9.03
C GLU A 77 1.80 6.63 7.56
N GLU A 78 2.71 6.88 6.61
CA GLU A 78 2.42 6.72 5.17
C GLU A 78 1.96 5.29 4.84
N GLU A 79 2.68 4.28 5.35
CA GLU A 79 2.34 2.86 5.19
C GLU A 79 0.94 2.58 5.73
N TYR A 80 0.62 3.09 6.92
CA TYR A 80 -0.70 2.94 7.53
C TYR A 80 -1.81 3.51 6.64
N HIS A 81 -1.66 4.75 6.20
CA HIS A 81 -2.67 5.41 5.38
C HIS A 81 -2.83 4.76 4.00
N ALA A 82 -1.74 4.28 3.40
CA ALA A 82 -1.80 3.52 2.16
C ALA A 82 -2.58 2.21 2.33
N TRP A 83 -2.31 1.47 3.41
CA TRP A 83 -3.08 0.26 3.76
C TRP A 83 -4.55 0.54 4.07
N ARG A 84 -4.84 1.59 4.85
CA ARG A 84 -6.23 2.00 5.16
C ARG A 84 -7.00 2.35 3.88
N TRP A 85 -6.35 3.04 2.94
CA TRP A 85 -6.92 3.30 1.63
C TRP A 85 -7.19 2.00 0.88
N ALA A 86 -6.22 1.09 0.80
CA ALA A 86 -6.36 -0.19 0.11
C ALA A 86 -7.54 -1.03 0.66
N MET A 87 -7.65 -1.16 1.99
CA MET A 87 -8.74 -1.88 2.64
C MET A 87 -10.11 -1.26 2.36
N ARG A 88 -10.19 0.07 2.35
CA ARG A 88 -11.40 0.79 1.96
C ARG A 88 -11.76 0.53 0.49
N GLN A 89 -10.77 0.53 -0.41
CA GLN A 89 -11.00 0.24 -1.83
C GLN A 89 -11.47 -1.20 -2.05
N MET A 90 -10.89 -2.18 -1.37
CA MET A 90 -11.37 -3.56 -1.44
C MET A 90 -12.87 -3.64 -1.11
N ARG A 91 -13.30 -2.97 -0.02
CA ARG A 91 -14.73 -2.89 0.35
C ARG A 91 -15.58 -2.23 -0.74
N LEU A 92 -15.13 -1.11 -1.31
CA LEU A 92 -15.85 -0.40 -2.37
C LEU A 92 -15.95 -1.20 -3.67
N LEU A 93 -14.96 -2.06 -3.93
CA LEU A 93 -14.92 -2.96 -5.09
C LEU A 93 -15.67 -4.28 -4.83
N GLY A 94 -16.34 -4.43 -3.69
CA GLY A 94 -17.06 -5.65 -3.31
C GLY A 94 -16.16 -6.84 -2.98
N VAL A 95 -14.85 -6.62 -2.74
CA VAL A 95 -13.90 -7.66 -2.38
C VAL A 95 -13.70 -7.67 -0.86
N ARG A 96 -14.07 -8.78 -0.21
CA ARG A 96 -13.84 -8.96 1.23
C ARG A 96 -12.34 -9.09 1.51
N ALA A 97 -11.84 -8.32 2.46
CA ALA A 97 -10.52 -8.56 3.05
C ALA A 97 -10.61 -9.76 4.01
N ASP A 98 -10.02 -10.89 3.62
CA ASP A 98 -9.99 -12.11 4.41
C ASP A 98 -8.93 -12.05 5.52
N ALA A 99 -8.85 -13.11 6.33
CA ALA A 99 -7.88 -13.21 7.42
C ALA A 99 -6.42 -13.04 6.95
N ARG A 100 -6.09 -13.51 5.74
CA ARG A 100 -4.73 -13.40 5.19
C ARG A 100 -4.38 -11.96 4.82
N VAL A 101 -5.35 -11.20 4.31
CA VAL A 101 -5.20 -9.76 4.07
C VAL A 101 -4.97 -9.01 5.39
N LEU A 102 -5.77 -9.32 6.42
CA LEU A 102 -5.66 -8.70 7.74
C LEU A 102 -4.31 -9.01 8.41
N GLU A 103 -3.86 -10.26 8.36
CA GLU A 103 -2.54 -10.67 8.85
C GLU A 103 -1.41 -9.98 8.06
N ARG A 104 -1.56 -9.85 6.74
CA ARG A 104 -0.58 -9.13 5.90
C ARG A 104 -0.48 -7.66 6.30
N PHE A 105 -1.61 -6.99 6.50
CA PHE A 105 -1.66 -5.62 6.99
C PHE A 105 -0.96 -5.49 8.34
N ASP A 106 -1.31 -6.35 9.30
CA ASP A 106 -0.78 -6.30 10.66
C ASP A 106 0.75 -6.49 10.67
N ARG A 107 1.26 -7.51 9.97
CA ARG A 107 2.70 -7.75 9.81
C ARG A 107 3.44 -6.59 9.13
N SER A 108 2.84 -5.99 8.09
CA SER A 108 3.42 -4.83 7.40
C SER A 108 3.56 -3.65 8.36
N MET A 109 2.54 -3.42 9.17
CA MET A 109 2.52 -2.31 10.13
C MET A 109 3.48 -2.53 11.30
N ARG A 110 3.54 -3.73 11.87
CA ARG A 110 4.56 -4.08 12.89
C ARG A 110 5.97 -3.84 12.37
N TYR A 111 6.25 -4.29 11.14
CA TYR A 111 7.56 -4.06 10.52
C TYR A 111 7.85 -2.56 10.33
N ALA A 112 6.89 -1.79 9.81
CA ALA A 112 7.05 -0.36 9.58
C ALA A 112 7.27 0.43 10.88
N VAL A 113 6.51 0.12 11.93
CA VAL A 113 6.65 0.72 13.26
C VAL A 113 7.99 0.34 13.89
N ALA A 114 8.36 -0.94 13.92
CA ALA A 114 9.66 -1.37 14.43
C ALA A 114 10.82 -0.70 13.68
N LYS A 115 10.71 -0.54 12.37
CA LYS A 115 11.71 0.17 11.56
C LYS A 115 11.77 1.67 11.88
N ALA A 116 10.64 2.31 12.16
CA ALA A 116 10.59 3.72 12.57
C ALA A 116 11.23 3.93 13.94
N LEU A 117 10.95 3.05 14.91
CA LEU A 117 11.57 3.08 16.24
C LEU A 117 13.09 2.92 16.17
N ARG A 118 13.59 1.93 15.39
CA ARG A 118 15.03 1.76 15.14
C ARG A 118 15.70 2.98 14.50
N ARG A 119 14.93 3.83 13.82
CA ARG A 119 15.39 5.09 13.21
C ARG A 119 15.22 6.32 14.12
N GLY A 120 14.85 6.12 15.38
CA GLY A 120 14.79 7.18 16.40
C GLY A 120 13.48 7.95 16.47
N VAL A 121 12.38 7.44 15.89
CA VAL A 121 11.05 8.06 16.08
C VAL A 121 10.64 7.92 17.55
N ARG A 122 10.48 9.05 18.24
CA ARG A 122 10.16 9.08 19.69
C ARG A 122 8.66 9.12 20.00
N ARG A 123 7.83 9.56 19.06
CA ARG A 123 6.38 9.64 19.21
C ARG A 123 5.72 9.04 17.99
N LEU A 124 4.93 7.99 18.21
CA LEU A 124 4.05 7.43 17.19
C LEU A 124 2.66 8.07 17.32
N PRO A 125 1.91 8.24 16.23
CA PRO A 125 0.48 8.51 16.31
C PRO A 125 -0.22 7.42 17.13
N VAL A 126 -1.18 7.79 17.98
CA VAL A 126 -1.89 6.88 18.91
C VAL A 126 -2.44 5.63 18.21
N GLY A 127 -2.98 5.78 17.00
CA GLY A 127 -3.52 4.66 16.22
C GLY A 127 -2.47 3.62 15.76
N LEU A 128 -1.17 3.92 15.87
CA LEU A 128 -0.08 3.02 15.51
C LEU A 128 0.52 2.27 16.72
N GLU A 129 0.16 2.65 17.94
CA GLU A 129 0.68 2.03 19.17
C GLU A 129 0.33 0.53 19.25
N ARG A 130 -0.81 0.12 18.68
CA ARG A 130 -1.20 -1.29 18.54
C ARG A 130 -0.22 -2.17 17.75
N PHE A 131 0.73 -1.57 17.02
CA PHE A 131 1.74 -2.28 16.24
C PHE A 131 3.13 -2.20 16.86
N LEU A 132 3.24 -1.70 18.09
CA LEU A 132 4.48 -1.76 18.85
C LEU A 132 4.94 -3.22 18.97
N PRO A 133 6.26 -3.47 18.90
CA PRO A 133 6.78 -4.79 19.20
C PRO A 133 6.38 -5.18 20.63
N GLU A 134 6.04 -6.45 20.83
CA GLU A 134 5.89 -7.00 22.18
C GLU A 134 7.21 -6.79 22.93
N ALA A 135 7.12 -6.33 24.19
CA ALA A 135 8.29 -6.22 25.04
C ALA A 135 8.88 -7.62 25.20
N ALA A 136 10.14 -7.78 24.81
CA ALA A 136 10.91 -9.01 24.98
C ALA A 136 11.29 -9.22 26.46
#